data_AF-A0A969LBZ5-F1
#
_entry.id   AF-A0A969LBZ5-F1
#
_cell.length_a   1.000
_cell.length_b   1.000
_cell.length_c   1.000
_cell.angle_alpha   90.00
_cell.angle_beta   90.00
_cell.angle_gamma   90.00
#
_symmetry.space_group_name_H-M   'P 1'
#
loop_
_entity.id
_entity.type
_entity.pdbx_description
1 polymer ?
#
loop_
_entity_poly.entity_id
_entity_poly.type
_entity_poly.pdbx_seq_one_letter_code
_entity_poly.pdbx_strand_id
1 'polypeptide(L)'
;MTRPTTAAHVRLPIVPLPGVRLLLSLVALLLILAGGLALLWRTPALLRVDVGSAADEHMLTSFYDREATDTATYRWTGPGSRLLLTGTRAAPAVLRLHLDGQWLARTGDTTLALEQAGRTVATIDTTAGWRTYSILLPADTISTSAFDAIALDLVSPTTRPDRGDDRLLGVALDWFELAPLVSDGAGLAYVPWLRIGLLCWLVALVALLLMVVLPMAFNLHLFATQPPTRGPLRFLGSHRTDWLIICGPLLVGGGGLLWWAAAAPANLLQTLPLSAAWLALATVLLLLLLAVSASFTVSAHGYPTPLDMGLPGMVVPSVVLLLVANLLLLPALPLELRGGGALLVLALPGALVARRLFVSDTTPLERLFLSLCGAITLPPLLLLALHALPGGIPWWLLLLCCNAIALLCAWNMPAVPAPAMVPRSRIAPQLFLLAMVIVLGCGFRLLFLGSAEFQGDEVRPLLVARGMLYGDDELLLLRTKGPVESLLSAGPLILTMQMTEWMARLPSLWRGSVYYSAAMCWRCGCCAAGSAKRAQRGWACWRRQSWRWMAC
;
A
#
# COMPACT_ATOMS: atom_id res chain seq x y z
N MET A 1 24.18 -7.32 67.95
CA MET A 1 23.01 -8.15 67.60
C MET A 1 22.28 -7.52 66.43
N THR A 2 22.66 -7.90 65.22
CA THR A 2 22.04 -7.47 63.96
C THR A 2 20.96 -8.48 63.59
N ARG A 3 19.70 -8.05 63.50
CA ARG A 3 18.61 -8.93 63.05
C ARG A 3 18.83 -9.29 61.58
N PRO A 4 18.82 -10.58 61.20
CA PRO A 4 18.83 -10.96 59.80
C PRO A 4 17.54 -10.45 59.15
N THR A 5 17.67 -9.50 58.23
CA THR A 5 16.61 -9.09 57.32
C THR A 5 16.30 -10.28 56.42
N THR A 6 15.27 -11.04 56.79
CA THR A 6 14.65 -12.04 55.92
C THR A 6 14.33 -11.37 54.58
N ALA A 7 15.07 -11.75 53.54
CA ALA A 7 14.81 -11.35 52.18
C ALA A 7 13.39 -11.78 51.83
N ALA A 8 12.44 -10.85 51.91
CA ALA A 8 11.09 -11.06 51.44
C ALA A 8 11.20 -11.38 49.97
N HIS A 9 10.95 -12.64 49.61
CA HIS A 9 10.78 -13.05 48.22
C HIS A 9 9.61 -12.24 47.66
N VAL A 10 9.91 -11.11 47.02
CA VAL A 10 8.97 -10.34 46.23
C VAL A 10 8.59 -11.26 45.07
N ARG A 11 7.52 -12.03 45.26
CA ARG A 11 6.86 -12.73 44.16
C ARG A 11 6.30 -11.62 43.29
N LEU A 12 7.01 -11.31 42.21
CA LEU A 12 6.49 -10.44 41.16
C LEU A 12 5.16 -11.04 40.73
N PRO A 13 4.03 -10.34 40.94
CA PRO A 13 2.75 -10.86 40.51
C PRO A 13 2.83 -11.07 39.01
N ILE A 14 2.56 -12.31 38.57
CA ILE A 14 2.36 -12.60 37.16
C ILE A 14 1.02 -11.94 36.80
N VAL A 15 1.07 -10.66 36.46
CA VAL A 15 -0.10 -9.93 35.97
C VAL A 15 -0.33 -10.45 34.55
N PRO A 16 -1.44 -11.16 34.27
CA PRO A 16 -1.74 -11.61 32.93
C PRO A 16 -1.87 -10.37 32.05
N LEU A 17 -0.96 -10.21 31.08
CA LEU A 17 -0.96 -9.08 30.16
C LEU A 17 -2.30 -9.03 29.42
N PRO A 18 -3.20 -8.06 29.72
CA PRO A 18 -4.54 -8.03 29.14
C PRO A 18 -4.52 -7.90 27.61
N GLY A 19 -3.43 -7.35 27.05
CA GLY A 19 -3.21 -7.26 25.61
C GLY A 19 -3.08 -8.62 24.90
N VAL A 20 -2.63 -9.68 25.58
CA VAL A 20 -2.45 -11.00 24.95
C VAL A 20 -3.80 -11.63 24.61
N ARG A 21 -4.78 -11.52 25.52
CA ARG A 21 -6.13 -12.05 25.28
C ARG A 21 -6.80 -11.33 24.10
N LEU A 22 -6.66 -10.01 24.05
CA LEU A 22 -7.19 -9.19 22.96
C LEU A 22 -6.58 -9.58 21.60
N LEU A 23 -5.25 -9.70 21.55
CA LEU A 23 -4.53 -10.08 20.34
C LEU A 23 -4.96 -11.46 19.86
N LEU A 24 -5.08 -12.43 20.77
CA LEU A 24 -5.53 -13.78 20.44
C LEU A 24 -6.95 -13.79 19.86
N SER A 25 -7.86 -12.99 20.41
CA SER A 25 -9.23 -12.88 19.90
C SER A 25 -9.30 -12.21 18.53
N LEU A 26 -8.49 -11.17 18.31
CA LEU A 26 -8.35 -10.53 17.01
C LEU A 26 -7.83 -11.53 15.96
N VAL A 27 -6.75 -12.24 16.28
CA VAL A 27 -6.18 -13.27 15.38
C VAL A 27 -7.19 -14.37 15.10
N ALA A 28 -7.91 -14.86 16.12
CA ALA A 28 -8.94 -15.88 15.93
C ALA A 28 -10.08 -15.41 15.01
N LEU A 29 -10.58 -14.18 15.18
CA LEU A 29 -11.62 -13.61 14.31
C LEU A 29 -11.12 -13.46 12.87
N LEU A 30 -9.88 -13.03 12.67
CA LEU A 30 -9.29 -12.91 11.33
C LEU A 30 -9.09 -14.27 10.67
N LEU A 31 -8.70 -15.30 11.43
CA LEU A 31 -8.60 -16.67 10.92
C LEU A 31 -9.97 -17.24 10.53
N ILE A 32 -11.01 -16.98 11.33
CA ILE A 32 -12.39 -17.38 11.01
C ILE A 32 -12.86 -16.69 9.73
N LEU A 33 -12.63 -15.37 9.60
CA LEU A 33 -12.96 -14.61 8.40
C LEU A 33 -12.21 -15.14 7.18
N ALA A 34 -10.90 -15.37 7.30
CA ALA A 34 -10.07 -15.92 6.23
C ALA A 34 -10.55 -17.32 5.81
N GLY A 35 -10.89 -18.18 6.77
CA GLY A 35 -11.44 -19.51 6.52
C GLY A 35 -12.80 -19.46 5.82
N GLY A 36 -13.69 -18.55 6.24
CA GLY A 36 -14.99 -18.33 5.61
C GLY A 36 -14.87 -17.87 4.16
N LEU A 37 -14.00 -16.89 3.89
CA LEU A 37 -13.70 -16.43 2.53
C LEU A 37 -13.08 -17.53 1.67
N ALA A 38 -12.16 -18.32 2.26
CA ALA A 38 -11.53 -19.44 1.55
C ALA A 38 -12.54 -20.52 1.17
N LEU A 39 -13.51 -20.80 2.04
CA LEU A 39 -14.58 -21.76 1.78
C LEU A 39 -15.53 -21.24 0.69
N LEU A 40 -15.94 -19.97 0.76
CA LEU A 40 -16.82 -19.34 -0.24
C LEU A 40 -16.16 -19.27 -1.63
N TRP A 41 -14.85 -19.07 -1.69
CA TRP A 41 -14.10 -18.97 -2.95
C TRP A 41 -13.52 -20.28 -3.46
N ARG A 42 -13.78 -21.40 -2.77
CA ARG A 42 -13.34 -22.72 -3.22
C ARG A 42 -14.12 -23.19 -4.45
N THR A 43 -15.35 -22.72 -4.63
CA THR A 43 -16.13 -22.97 -5.83
C THR A 43 -15.84 -21.87 -6.85
N PRO A 44 -15.30 -22.20 -8.04
CA PRO A 44 -15.10 -21.20 -9.08
C PRO A 44 -16.47 -20.58 -9.40
N ALA A 45 -16.62 -19.30 -9.07
CA ALA A 45 -17.85 -18.59 -9.36
C ALA A 45 -18.01 -18.50 -10.87
N LEU A 46 -19.16 -18.94 -11.35
CA LEU A 46 -19.62 -18.69 -12.70
C LEU A 46 -19.61 -17.17 -12.91
N LEU A 47 -18.77 -16.66 -13.82
CA LEU A 47 -18.81 -15.24 -14.17
C LEU A 47 -19.98 -15.04 -15.12
N ARG A 48 -21.13 -14.62 -14.61
CA ARG A 48 -22.27 -14.22 -15.45
C ARG A 48 -22.46 -12.72 -15.35
N VAL A 49 -22.46 -12.06 -16.50
CA VAL A 49 -22.67 -10.63 -16.63
C VAL A 49 -23.98 -10.42 -17.37
N ASP A 50 -24.92 -9.76 -16.70
CA ASP A 50 -26.19 -9.31 -17.25
C ASP A 50 -25.98 -7.97 -17.96
N VAL A 51 -26.10 -7.97 -19.28
CA VAL A 51 -25.83 -6.82 -20.13
C VAL A 51 -27.06 -5.91 -20.12
N GLY A 52 -26.84 -4.65 -19.79
CA GLY A 52 -27.88 -3.69 -19.42
C GLY A 52 -28.06 -3.54 -17.92
N SER A 53 -27.45 -4.39 -17.07
CA SER A 53 -27.37 -4.07 -15.64
C SER A 53 -26.39 -2.92 -15.38
N ALA A 54 -26.56 -2.15 -14.31
CA ALA A 54 -25.64 -1.04 -13.99
C ALA A 54 -24.19 -1.50 -13.67
N ALA A 55 -23.97 -2.81 -13.51
CA ALA A 55 -22.65 -3.37 -13.22
C ALA A 55 -21.86 -3.75 -14.48
N ASP A 56 -22.47 -3.67 -15.67
CA ASP A 56 -21.88 -4.17 -16.92
C ASP A 56 -20.86 -3.22 -17.57
N GLU A 57 -20.90 -1.93 -17.23
CA GLU A 57 -20.13 -0.87 -17.92
C GLU A 57 -18.62 -1.08 -17.89
N HIS A 58 -18.10 -1.77 -16.87
CA HIS A 58 -16.66 -2.06 -16.75
C HIS A 58 -16.23 -3.32 -17.51
N MET A 59 -17.19 -4.12 -17.99
CA MET A 59 -16.96 -5.37 -18.71
C MET A 59 -17.18 -5.21 -20.22
N LEU A 60 -17.67 -4.06 -20.66
CA LEU A 60 -18.06 -3.79 -22.04
C LEU A 60 -17.43 -2.48 -22.52
N THR A 61 -16.84 -2.48 -23.71
CA THR A 61 -16.40 -1.24 -24.36
C THR A 61 -16.97 -1.14 -25.76
N SER A 62 -17.34 0.07 -26.19
CA SER A 62 -17.91 0.34 -27.52
C SER A 62 -19.21 -0.43 -27.79
N PHE A 63 -20.04 -0.63 -26.76
CA PHE A 63 -21.43 -1.05 -26.90
C PHE A 63 -22.33 0.19 -26.90
N TYR A 64 -23.48 0.11 -27.55
CA TYR A 64 -24.48 1.17 -27.47
C TYR A 64 -25.17 1.21 -26.10
N ASP A 65 -25.99 2.25 -25.90
CA ASP A 65 -26.79 2.42 -24.69
C ASP A 65 -27.70 1.21 -24.44
N ARG A 66 -28.01 1.00 -23.17
CA ARG A 66 -28.91 -0.06 -22.70
C ARG A 66 -30.29 0.09 -23.33
N GLU A 67 -30.82 -1.02 -23.81
CA GLU A 67 -32.21 -1.18 -24.21
C GLU A 67 -32.87 -2.33 -23.43
N ALA A 68 -34.19 -2.42 -23.50
CA ALA A 68 -34.93 -3.48 -22.86
C ALA A 68 -36.16 -3.87 -23.70
N THR A 69 -36.46 -5.15 -23.70
CA THR A 69 -37.75 -5.72 -24.12
C THR A 69 -38.50 -6.21 -22.88
N ASP A 70 -39.71 -6.74 -23.06
CA ASP A 70 -40.46 -7.39 -21.98
C ASP A 70 -39.72 -8.60 -21.36
N THR A 71 -38.76 -9.17 -22.09
CA THR A 71 -38.11 -10.44 -21.72
C THR A 71 -36.61 -10.35 -21.46
N ALA A 72 -35.94 -9.26 -21.87
CA ALA A 72 -34.48 -9.15 -21.84
C ALA A 72 -34.02 -7.70 -21.72
N THR A 73 -32.90 -7.48 -21.03
CA THR A 73 -32.13 -6.24 -21.07
C THR A 73 -30.92 -6.47 -21.94
N TYR A 74 -30.59 -5.56 -22.84
CA TYR A 74 -29.52 -5.82 -23.79
C TYR A 74 -28.82 -4.54 -24.22
N ARG A 75 -27.67 -4.72 -24.86
CA ARG A 75 -26.97 -3.66 -25.59
C ARG A 75 -26.63 -4.15 -26.99
N TRP A 76 -26.68 -3.26 -27.95
CA TRP A 76 -26.23 -3.54 -29.31
C TRP A 76 -24.70 -3.49 -29.39
N THR A 77 -24.10 -4.44 -30.10
CA THR A 77 -22.72 -4.31 -30.56
C THR A 77 -22.63 -3.26 -31.67
N GLY A 78 -21.47 -2.62 -31.76
CA GLY A 78 -21.08 -1.70 -32.82
C GLY A 78 -19.61 -1.91 -33.20
N PRO A 79 -19.04 -1.03 -34.04
CA PRO A 79 -17.64 -1.12 -34.44
C PRO A 79 -16.69 -1.08 -33.23
N GLY A 80 -15.90 -2.14 -33.06
CA GLY A 80 -14.93 -2.25 -31.97
C GLY A 80 -15.53 -2.60 -30.60
N SER A 81 -16.72 -3.21 -30.56
CA SER A 81 -17.28 -3.78 -29.32
C SER A 81 -16.35 -4.82 -28.72
N ARG A 82 -16.07 -4.73 -27.42
CA ARG A 82 -15.20 -5.68 -26.70
C ARG A 82 -15.81 -6.14 -25.40
N LEU A 83 -15.70 -7.43 -25.12
CA LEU A 83 -15.91 -7.99 -23.78
C LEU A 83 -14.57 -7.96 -23.03
N LEU A 84 -14.59 -7.42 -21.83
CA LEU A 84 -13.46 -7.42 -20.91
C LEU A 84 -13.67 -8.53 -19.88
N LEU A 85 -13.06 -9.69 -20.12
CA LEU A 85 -13.11 -10.84 -19.22
C LEU A 85 -12.10 -10.66 -18.09
N THR A 86 -12.52 -10.10 -16.97
CA THR A 86 -11.67 -9.87 -15.80
C THR A 86 -11.67 -11.06 -14.83
N GLY A 87 -10.54 -11.30 -14.17
CA GLY A 87 -10.42 -12.33 -13.13
C GLY A 87 -10.41 -13.77 -13.67
N THR A 88 -10.25 -13.93 -14.98
CA THR A 88 -10.20 -15.22 -15.67
C THR A 88 -8.73 -15.59 -15.87
N ARG A 89 -8.37 -16.85 -15.59
CA ARG A 89 -6.99 -17.35 -15.66
C ARG A 89 -6.79 -18.19 -16.90
N ALA A 90 -5.56 -18.19 -17.45
CA ALA A 90 -5.06 -19.11 -18.48
C ALA A 90 -5.48 -20.57 -18.23
N ALA A 91 -6.70 -20.91 -18.62
CA ALA A 91 -7.33 -22.22 -18.45
C ALA A 91 -8.44 -22.33 -19.51
N PRO A 92 -8.69 -23.53 -20.06
CA PRO A 92 -9.79 -23.71 -20.98
C PRO A 92 -11.12 -23.31 -20.31
N ALA A 93 -11.93 -22.53 -21.02
CA ALA A 93 -13.21 -22.05 -20.51
C ALA A 93 -14.30 -22.14 -21.59
N VAL A 94 -15.55 -22.18 -21.18
CA VAL A 94 -16.72 -22.05 -22.03
C VAL A 94 -17.28 -20.66 -21.86
N LEU A 95 -17.23 -19.87 -22.93
CA LEU A 95 -17.94 -18.60 -23.03
C LEU A 95 -19.31 -18.86 -23.64
N ARG A 96 -20.36 -18.55 -22.89
CA ARG A 96 -21.74 -18.57 -23.35
C ARG A 96 -22.19 -17.16 -23.61
N LEU A 97 -22.70 -16.89 -24.81
CA LEU A 97 -23.25 -15.60 -25.21
C LEU A 97 -24.74 -15.77 -25.49
N HIS A 98 -25.59 -14.95 -24.88
CA HIS A 98 -27.01 -14.88 -25.23
C HIS A 98 -27.26 -13.70 -26.15
N LEU A 99 -27.44 -13.99 -27.44
CA LEU A 99 -27.46 -13.01 -28.52
C LEU A 99 -28.76 -13.08 -29.31
N ASP A 100 -29.22 -11.95 -29.83
CA ASP A 100 -30.23 -11.88 -30.88
C ASP A 100 -29.55 -11.63 -32.24
N GLY A 101 -29.64 -12.63 -33.11
CA GLY A 101 -29.12 -12.57 -34.48
C GLY A 101 -30.16 -12.10 -35.51
N GLN A 102 -31.34 -11.62 -35.11
CA GLN A 102 -32.43 -11.29 -36.05
C GLN A 102 -32.01 -10.29 -37.13
N TRP A 103 -31.15 -9.31 -36.80
CA TRP A 103 -30.68 -8.32 -37.78
C TRP A 103 -29.68 -8.89 -38.77
N LEU A 104 -28.67 -9.63 -38.30
CA LEU A 104 -27.71 -10.32 -39.16
C LEU A 104 -28.41 -11.30 -40.12
N ALA A 105 -29.46 -12.00 -39.65
CA ALA A 105 -30.24 -12.88 -40.51
C ALA A 105 -30.95 -12.14 -41.67
N ARG A 106 -31.32 -10.86 -41.49
CA ARG A 106 -31.95 -10.06 -42.56
C ARG A 106 -30.95 -9.59 -43.62
N THR A 107 -29.69 -9.39 -43.24
CA THR A 107 -28.64 -8.93 -44.16
C THR A 107 -28.05 -10.08 -44.97
N GLY A 108 -28.24 -11.33 -44.51
CA GLY A 108 -27.70 -12.53 -45.13
C GLY A 108 -26.27 -12.86 -44.66
N ASP A 109 -25.62 -11.99 -43.90
CA ASP A 109 -24.34 -12.24 -43.27
C ASP A 109 -24.57 -12.54 -41.79
N THR A 110 -24.60 -13.84 -41.48
CA THR A 110 -24.91 -14.36 -40.14
C THR A 110 -23.66 -14.59 -39.29
N THR A 111 -22.48 -14.27 -39.81
CA THR A 111 -21.21 -14.62 -39.16
C THR A 111 -20.84 -13.61 -38.07
N LEU A 112 -20.50 -14.12 -36.89
CA LEU A 112 -19.93 -13.35 -35.77
C LEU A 112 -18.57 -13.95 -35.44
N ALA A 113 -17.52 -13.15 -35.48
CA ALA A 113 -16.18 -13.55 -35.05
C ALA A 113 -15.87 -13.00 -33.66
N LEU A 114 -15.24 -13.83 -32.84
CA LEU A 114 -14.55 -13.40 -31.63
C LEU A 114 -13.07 -13.29 -31.94
N GLU A 115 -12.49 -12.11 -31.72
CA GLU A 115 -11.06 -11.87 -31.91
C GLU A 115 -10.38 -11.49 -30.60
N GLN A 116 -9.10 -11.81 -30.50
CA GLN A 116 -8.24 -11.35 -29.43
C GLN A 116 -6.94 -10.85 -30.04
N ALA A 117 -6.62 -9.57 -29.80
CA ALA A 117 -5.43 -8.93 -30.37
C ALA A 117 -5.34 -9.12 -31.90
N GLY A 118 -6.48 -9.05 -32.60
CA GLY A 118 -6.60 -9.22 -34.05
C GLY A 118 -6.50 -10.66 -34.56
N ARG A 119 -6.42 -11.67 -33.67
CA ARG A 119 -6.49 -13.08 -34.04
C ARG A 119 -7.90 -13.61 -33.78
N THR A 120 -8.54 -14.20 -34.78
CA THR A 120 -9.83 -14.88 -34.62
C THR A 120 -9.67 -16.10 -33.72
N VAL A 121 -10.38 -16.08 -32.59
CA VAL A 121 -10.45 -17.17 -31.60
C VAL A 121 -11.56 -18.15 -31.95
N ALA A 122 -12.71 -17.63 -32.37
CA ALA A 122 -13.87 -18.43 -32.77
C ALA A 122 -14.73 -17.68 -33.81
N THR A 123 -15.45 -18.44 -34.62
CA THR A 123 -16.49 -17.93 -35.53
C THR A 123 -17.79 -18.65 -35.23
N ILE A 124 -18.89 -17.89 -35.25
CA ILE A 124 -20.22 -18.35 -34.86
C ILE A 124 -21.18 -17.96 -35.97
N ASP A 125 -21.96 -18.93 -36.45
CA ASP A 125 -23.10 -18.65 -37.33
C ASP A 125 -24.32 -18.35 -36.46
N THR A 126 -24.74 -17.09 -36.49
CA THR A 126 -25.89 -16.62 -35.73
C THR A 126 -27.20 -16.95 -36.45
N THR A 127 -28.25 -17.25 -35.69
CA THR A 127 -29.59 -17.47 -36.22
C THR A 127 -30.53 -16.36 -35.78
N ALA A 128 -31.64 -16.17 -36.49
CA ALA A 128 -32.63 -15.17 -36.14
C ALA A 128 -33.24 -15.42 -34.74
N GLY A 129 -33.37 -14.36 -33.95
CA GLY A 129 -33.91 -14.39 -32.60
C GLY A 129 -32.88 -14.69 -31.52
N TRP A 130 -33.34 -14.67 -30.27
CA TRP A 130 -32.53 -14.96 -29.08
C TRP A 130 -32.07 -16.42 -29.01
N ARG A 131 -30.75 -16.61 -28.89
CA ARG A 131 -30.08 -17.92 -28.75
C ARG A 131 -28.86 -17.83 -27.84
N THR A 132 -28.56 -18.94 -27.17
CA THR A 132 -27.32 -19.09 -26.40
C THR A 132 -26.28 -19.84 -27.24
N TYR A 133 -25.15 -19.19 -27.50
CA TYR A 133 -24.01 -19.76 -28.21
C TYR A 133 -22.95 -20.14 -27.18
N SER A 134 -22.47 -21.38 -27.22
CA SER A 134 -21.40 -21.87 -26.32
C SER A 134 -20.11 -22.05 -27.09
N ILE A 135 -19.05 -21.38 -26.62
CA ILE A 135 -17.79 -21.22 -27.33
C ILE A 135 -16.69 -21.72 -26.42
N LEU A 136 -15.87 -22.63 -26.93
CA LEU A 136 -14.71 -23.11 -26.19
C LEU A 136 -13.54 -22.14 -26.38
N LEU A 137 -13.12 -21.47 -25.32
CA LEU A 137 -11.92 -20.64 -25.30
C LEU A 137 -10.71 -21.51 -24.93
N PRO A 138 -9.65 -21.52 -25.75
CA PRO A 138 -8.43 -22.24 -25.41
C PRO A 138 -7.65 -21.51 -24.30
N ALA A 139 -6.76 -22.24 -23.63
CA ALA A 139 -6.06 -21.74 -22.45
C ALA A 139 -5.13 -20.55 -22.73
N ASP A 140 -4.62 -20.45 -23.96
CA ASP A 140 -3.76 -19.36 -24.44
C ASP A 140 -4.53 -18.07 -24.75
N THR A 141 -5.85 -18.15 -24.89
CA THR A 141 -6.71 -16.96 -25.04
C THR A 141 -6.83 -16.17 -23.74
N ILE A 142 -6.57 -16.79 -22.60
CA ILE A 142 -6.77 -16.17 -21.30
C ILE A 142 -5.41 -15.73 -20.73
N SER A 143 -5.28 -14.46 -20.35
CA SER A 143 -4.03 -13.86 -19.90
C SER A 143 -3.36 -14.69 -18.80
N THR A 144 -2.03 -14.82 -18.88
CA THR A 144 -1.21 -15.41 -17.83
C THR A 144 -1.14 -14.51 -16.59
N SER A 145 -1.41 -13.21 -16.76
CA SER A 145 -1.51 -12.25 -15.67
C SER A 145 -2.91 -12.32 -15.08
N ALA A 146 -3.02 -12.61 -13.77
CA ALA A 146 -4.29 -12.58 -13.05
C ALA A 146 -4.95 -11.18 -12.98
N PHE A 147 -4.30 -10.18 -13.57
CA PHE A 147 -4.60 -8.76 -13.48
C PHE A 147 -5.06 -8.14 -14.80
N ASP A 148 -4.69 -8.74 -15.93
CA ASP A 148 -5.06 -8.18 -17.23
C ASP A 148 -6.46 -8.64 -17.59
N ALA A 149 -7.35 -7.68 -17.87
CA ALA A 149 -8.61 -7.96 -18.51
C ALA A 149 -8.31 -8.54 -19.90
N ILE A 150 -8.85 -9.71 -20.22
CA ILE A 150 -8.81 -10.19 -21.60
C ILE A 150 -9.87 -9.44 -22.38
N ALA A 151 -9.41 -8.68 -23.37
CA ALA A 151 -10.30 -8.08 -24.35
C ALA A 151 -10.60 -9.11 -25.45
N LEU A 152 -11.86 -9.50 -25.57
CA LEU A 152 -12.39 -10.22 -26.71
C LEU A 152 -13.21 -9.26 -27.56
N ASP A 153 -12.73 -8.97 -28.76
CA ASP A 153 -13.44 -8.18 -29.76
C ASP A 153 -14.61 -9.01 -30.32
N LEU A 154 -15.82 -8.45 -30.33
CA LEU A 154 -16.97 -9.00 -31.04
C LEU A 154 -17.06 -8.33 -32.40
N VAL A 155 -16.60 -9.04 -33.42
CA VAL A 155 -16.59 -8.56 -34.80
C VAL A 155 -17.79 -9.15 -35.52
N SER A 156 -18.82 -8.32 -35.71
CA SER A 156 -20.00 -8.65 -36.51
C SER A 156 -20.15 -7.67 -37.67
N PRO A 157 -20.77 -8.07 -38.78
CA PRO A 157 -21.34 -7.13 -39.74
C PRO A 157 -22.25 -6.15 -39.00
N THR A 158 -22.18 -4.86 -39.36
CA THR A 158 -23.04 -3.83 -38.78
C THR A 158 -23.91 -3.22 -39.86
N THR A 159 -25.20 -3.03 -39.59
CA THR A 159 -26.13 -2.38 -40.51
C THR A 159 -26.99 -1.34 -39.81
N ARG A 160 -27.56 -0.41 -40.59
CA ARG A 160 -28.54 0.55 -40.08
C ARG A 160 -29.92 -0.09 -40.15
N PRO A 161 -30.61 -0.29 -39.02
CA PRO A 161 -31.85 -1.08 -38.98
C PRO A 161 -33.01 -0.40 -39.72
N ASP A 162 -33.12 0.93 -39.61
CA ASP A 162 -34.23 1.72 -40.15
C ASP A 162 -33.79 3.14 -40.56
N ARG A 163 -34.59 3.83 -41.39
CA ARG A 163 -34.31 5.20 -41.87
C ARG A 163 -34.21 6.28 -40.79
N GLY A 164 -34.53 5.96 -39.52
CA GLY A 164 -34.45 6.89 -38.39
C GLY A 164 -33.39 6.54 -37.36
N ASP A 165 -32.69 5.41 -37.50
CA ASP A 165 -31.64 4.99 -36.58
C ASP A 165 -30.30 5.01 -37.32
N ASP A 166 -29.48 6.02 -37.03
CA ASP A 166 -28.18 6.22 -37.67
C ASP A 166 -27.08 5.30 -37.09
N ARG A 167 -27.38 4.52 -36.05
CA ARG A 167 -26.43 3.61 -35.40
C ARG A 167 -26.07 2.45 -36.33
N LEU A 168 -24.81 2.01 -36.26
CA LEU A 168 -24.31 0.82 -36.95
C LEU A 168 -24.45 -0.37 -36.01
N LEU A 169 -25.60 -1.03 -36.06
CA LEU A 169 -25.94 -2.10 -35.13
C LEU A 169 -25.47 -3.45 -35.65
N GLY A 170 -24.79 -4.21 -34.79
CA GLY A 170 -24.48 -5.62 -34.98
C GLY A 170 -25.53 -6.53 -34.34
N VAL A 171 -25.10 -7.35 -33.38
CA VAL A 171 -25.98 -8.24 -32.59
C VAL A 171 -26.39 -7.57 -31.29
N ALA A 172 -27.59 -7.90 -30.79
CA ALA A 172 -27.94 -7.55 -29.42
C ALA A 172 -27.41 -8.62 -28.46
N LEU A 173 -26.77 -8.19 -27.38
CA LEU A 173 -26.25 -9.07 -26.32
C LEU A 173 -27.01 -8.81 -25.01
N ASP A 174 -27.64 -9.86 -24.48
CA ASP A 174 -28.44 -9.82 -23.24
C ASP A 174 -27.62 -10.25 -22.02
N TRP A 175 -26.87 -11.34 -22.11
CA TRP A 175 -25.89 -11.70 -21.09
C TRP A 175 -24.75 -12.53 -21.68
N PHE A 176 -23.63 -12.54 -20.98
CA PHE A 176 -22.59 -13.52 -21.22
C PHE A 176 -22.17 -14.22 -19.93
N GLU A 177 -21.73 -15.45 -20.07
CA GLU A 177 -21.33 -16.32 -18.96
C GLU A 177 -20.01 -17.00 -19.30
N LEU A 178 -19.05 -16.97 -18.39
CA LEU A 178 -17.81 -17.70 -18.53
C LEU A 178 -17.69 -18.76 -17.44
N ALA A 179 -17.58 -20.01 -17.88
CA ALA A 179 -17.43 -21.18 -17.01
C ALA A 179 -16.11 -21.89 -17.32
N PRO A 180 -15.21 -22.13 -16.34
CA PRO A 180 -14.01 -22.93 -16.59
C PRO A 180 -14.37 -24.37 -16.96
N LEU A 181 -13.72 -24.94 -17.98
CA LEU A 181 -14.04 -26.27 -18.52
C LEU A 181 -13.49 -27.41 -17.63
N VAL A 182 -12.36 -27.17 -16.97
CA VAL A 182 -11.60 -28.20 -16.26
C VAL A 182 -11.74 -28.03 -14.75
N SER A 183 -12.30 -29.07 -14.14
CA SER A 183 -12.32 -29.29 -12.68
C SER A 183 -11.20 -30.23 -12.23
N ASP A 184 -10.09 -30.28 -12.96
CA ASP A 184 -8.90 -31.02 -12.51
C ASP A 184 -8.64 -30.61 -11.06
N GLY A 185 -8.54 -31.59 -10.16
CA GLY A 185 -8.54 -31.42 -8.70
C GLY A 185 -7.52 -30.43 -8.13
N ALA A 186 -6.70 -29.81 -8.98
CA ALA A 186 -6.06 -28.51 -8.76
C ALA A 186 -7.02 -27.35 -8.42
N GLY A 187 -8.35 -27.53 -8.51
CA GLY A 187 -9.35 -26.56 -8.02
C GLY A 187 -9.23 -26.23 -6.52
N LEU A 188 -8.60 -27.09 -5.72
CA LEU A 188 -8.23 -26.80 -4.33
C LEU A 188 -7.02 -25.85 -4.19
N ALA A 189 -6.21 -25.71 -5.25
CA ALA A 189 -4.92 -25.02 -5.19
C ALA A 189 -5.00 -23.50 -5.41
N TYR A 190 -6.20 -22.94 -5.65
CA TYR A 190 -6.31 -21.50 -5.85
C TYR A 190 -7.46 -20.82 -5.14
N VAL A 191 -7.43 -20.95 -3.83
CA VAL A 191 -7.92 -19.88 -2.97
C VAL A 191 -7.04 -18.64 -3.25
N PRO A 192 -7.60 -17.46 -3.60
CA PRO A 192 -6.81 -16.25 -3.83
C PRO A 192 -6.30 -15.72 -2.48
N TRP A 193 -5.38 -16.43 -1.84
CA TRP A 193 -4.88 -16.19 -0.49
C TRP A 193 -4.41 -14.75 -0.31
N LEU A 194 -3.84 -14.14 -1.36
CA LEU A 194 -3.44 -12.74 -1.35
C LEU A 194 -4.66 -11.79 -1.19
N ARG A 195 -5.79 -12.06 -1.88
CA ARG A 195 -7.04 -11.30 -1.73
C ARG A 195 -7.66 -11.52 -0.37
N ILE A 196 -7.71 -12.77 0.09
CA ILE A 196 -8.23 -13.10 1.42
C ILE A 196 -7.43 -12.38 2.49
N GLY A 197 -6.10 -12.43 2.37
CA GLY A 197 -5.19 -11.66 3.20
C GLY A 197 -5.55 -10.18 3.18
N LEU A 198 -5.50 -9.54 2.02
CA LEU A 198 -5.82 -8.11 1.84
C LEU A 198 -7.13 -7.70 2.50
N LEU A 199 -8.18 -8.49 2.28
CA LEU A 199 -9.50 -8.27 2.86
C LEU A 199 -9.51 -8.40 4.39
N CYS A 200 -8.92 -9.47 4.92
CA CYS A 200 -8.81 -9.65 6.37
C CYS A 200 -8.00 -8.51 7.00
N TRP A 201 -6.92 -8.08 6.35
CA TRP A 201 -6.09 -6.96 6.79
C TRP A 201 -6.83 -5.62 6.73
N LEU A 202 -7.65 -5.38 5.71
CA LEU A 202 -8.48 -4.18 5.62
C LEU A 202 -9.49 -4.12 6.76
N VAL A 203 -10.18 -5.23 7.06
CA VAL A 203 -11.13 -5.32 8.18
C VAL A 203 -10.40 -5.13 9.52
N ALA A 204 -9.22 -5.73 9.69
CA ALA A 204 -8.37 -5.52 10.86
C ALA A 204 -7.96 -4.05 11.02
N LEU A 205 -7.56 -3.39 9.93
CA LEU A 205 -7.15 -1.99 9.91
C LEU A 205 -8.31 -1.08 10.33
N VAL A 206 -9.51 -1.28 9.77
CA VAL A 206 -10.71 -0.50 10.12
C VAL A 206 -11.08 -0.69 11.59
N ALA A 207 -11.06 -1.93 12.09
CA ALA A 207 -11.34 -2.20 13.50
C ALA A 207 -10.33 -1.53 14.42
N LEU A 208 -9.04 -1.58 14.08
CA LEU A 208 -7.97 -0.95 14.86
C LEU A 208 -8.02 0.58 14.78
N LEU A 209 -8.38 1.15 13.63
CA LEU A 209 -8.59 2.58 13.47
C LEU A 209 -9.76 3.05 14.35
N LEU A 210 -10.88 2.34 14.32
CA LEU A 210 -12.03 2.62 15.19
C LEU A 210 -11.63 2.53 16.68
N MET A 211 -10.81 1.54 17.05
CA MET A 211 -10.28 1.37 18.40
C MET A 211 -9.41 2.56 18.86
N VAL A 212 -8.68 3.21 17.96
CA VAL A 212 -7.85 4.37 18.33
C VAL A 212 -8.65 5.67 18.28
N VAL A 213 -9.47 5.86 17.24
CA VAL A 213 -10.16 7.12 16.97
C VAL A 213 -11.35 7.34 17.90
N LEU A 214 -12.19 6.32 18.16
CA LEU A 214 -13.38 6.48 19.01
C LEU A 214 -13.02 6.89 20.44
N PRO A 215 -12.08 6.23 21.14
CA PRO A 215 -11.68 6.65 22.48
C PRO A 215 -11.00 8.01 22.47
N MET A 216 -10.23 8.35 21.43
CA MET A 216 -9.59 9.66 21.32
C MET A 216 -10.64 10.77 21.17
N ALA A 217 -11.61 10.60 20.26
CA ALA A 217 -12.71 11.54 20.06
C ALA A 217 -13.59 11.68 21.31
N PHE A 218 -13.88 10.56 21.98
CA PHE A 218 -14.64 10.55 23.21
C PHE A 218 -13.90 11.26 24.36
N ASN A 219 -12.60 11.00 24.52
CA ASN A 219 -11.77 11.70 25.50
C ASN A 219 -11.72 13.20 25.20
N LEU A 220 -11.53 13.61 23.94
CA LEU A 220 -11.58 15.02 23.53
C LEU A 220 -12.91 15.67 23.89
N HIS A 221 -14.04 14.98 23.67
CA HIS A 221 -15.36 15.47 24.02
C HIS A 221 -15.56 15.59 25.54
N LEU A 222 -15.10 14.59 26.32
CA LEU A 222 -15.13 14.66 27.79
C LEU A 222 -14.26 15.79 28.34
N PHE A 223 -13.07 15.99 27.79
CA PHE A 223 -12.20 17.11 28.15
C PHE A 223 -12.84 18.48 27.83
N ALA A 224 -13.64 18.56 26.76
CA ALA A 224 -14.34 19.79 26.41
C ALA A 224 -15.56 20.07 27.31
N THR A 225 -16.19 19.04 27.88
CA THR A 225 -17.49 19.15 28.55
C THR A 225 -17.43 19.03 30.08
N GLN A 226 -16.41 18.37 30.64
CA GLN A 226 -16.32 18.19 32.10
C GLN A 226 -15.30 19.12 32.76
N PRO A 227 -15.66 19.78 33.88
CA PRO A 227 -14.71 20.57 34.65
C PRO A 227 -13.59 19.69 35.22
N PRO A 228 -12.35 20.21 35.33
CA PRO A 228 -11.12 19.44 35.63
C PRO A 228 -11.05 18.80 37.04
N THR A 229 -12.14 18.80 37.80
CA THR A 229 -12.14 18.44 39.23
C THR A 229 -12.38 16.96 39.52
N ARG A 230 -12.71 16.13 38.52
CA ARG A 230 -12.84 14.67 38.68
C ARG A 230 -11.79 13.95 37.84
N GLY A 231 -10.87 13.26 38.53
CA GLY A 231 -9.71 12.61 37.92
C GLY A 231 -10.08 11.72 36.72
N PRO A 232 -9.43 11.88 35.55
CA PRO A 232 -9.83 11.29 34.26
C PRO A 232 -9.67 9.76 34.13
N LEU A 233 -9.39 9.05 35.22
CA LEU A 233 -8.86 7.67 35.17
C LEU A 233 -9.85 6.57 35.54
N ARG A 234 -11.09 6.86 35.94
CA ARG A 234 -12.02 5.81 36.38
C ARG A 234 -12.89 5.18 35.28
N PHE A 235 -12.95 5.75 34.08
CA PHE A 235 -13.87 5.25 33.04
C PHE A 235 -13.28 4.13 32.15
N LEU A 236 -11.95 3.90 32.19
CA LEU A 236 -11.30 2.79 31.45
C LEU A 236 -11.29 1.44 32.20
N GLY A 237 -11.95 1.33 33.36
CA GLY A 237 -11.87 0.12 34.20
C GLY A 237 -12.75 -1.06 33.75
N SER A 238 -13.58 -0.91 32.72
CA SER A 238 -14.48 -1.95 32.25
C SER A 238 -13.87 -2.68 31.04
N HIS A 239 -13.18 -3.79 31.30
CA HIS A 239 -12.69 -4.70 30.24
C HIS A 239 -13.79 -5.18 29.26
N ARG A 240 -15.08 -5.07 29.64
CA ARG A 240 -16.22 -5.42 28.78
C ARG A 240 -16.45 -4.44 27.64
N THR A 241 -16.22 -3.14 27.87
CA THR A 241 -16.46 -2.09 26.86
C THR A 241 -15.40 -2.14 25.75
N ASP A 242 -14.14 -2.41 26.10
CA ASP A 242 -13.06 -2.54 25.12
C ASP A 242 -13.31 -3.71 24.14
N TRP A 243 -13.84 -4.82 24.66
CA TRP A 243 -14.16 -6.01 23.87
C TRP A 243 -15.26 -5.76 22.83
N LEU A 244 -16.32 -5.06 23.23
CA LEU A 244 -17.43 -4.71 22.34
C LEU A 244 -16.99 -3.73 21.24
N ILE A 245 -16.14 -2.76 21.58
CA ILE A 245 -15.64 -1.77 20.62
C ILE A 245 -14.76 -2.43 19.55
N ILE A 246 -14.03 -3.49 19.88
CA ILE A 246 -13.09 -4.14 18.95
C ILE A 246 -13.77 -5.25 18.15
N CYS A 247 -14.54 -6.12 18.83
CA CYS A 247 -15.15 -7.26 18.16
C CYS A 247 -16.40 -6.86 17.37
N GLY A 248 -17.11 -5.81 17.77
CA GLY A 248 -18.28 -5.31 17.05
C GLY A 248 -17.99 -4.97 15.58
N PRO A 249 -17.04 -4.07 15.30
CA PRO A 249 -16.67 -3.73 13.92
C PRO A 249 -16.08 -4.90 13.13
N LEU A 250 -15.30 -5.77 13.76
CA LEU A 250 -14.79 -6.98 13.09
C LEU A 250 -15.90 -7.95 12.70
N LEU A 251 -16.89 -8.15 13.59
CA LEU A 251 -18.03 -9.03 13.32
C LEU A 251 -18.96 -8.43 12.26
N VAL A 252 -19.27 -7.14 12.35
CA VAL A 252 -20.12 -6.45 11.36
C VAL A 252 -19.41 -6.32 10.01
N GLY A 253 -18.16 -5.86 10.00
CA GLY A 253 -17.36 -5.71 8.79
C GLY A 253 -17.01 -7.05 8.16
N GLY A 254 -16.55 -8.02 8.95
CA GLY A 254 -16.27 -9.37 8.50
C GLY A 254 -17.52 -10.11 8.04
N GLY A 255 -18.64 -9.98 8.77
CA GLY A 255 -19.93 -10.56 8.38
C GLY A 255 -20.49 -9.96 7.11
N GLY A 256 -20.45 -8.63 6.97
CA GLY A 256 -20.84 -7.93 5.75
C GLY A 256 -19.97 -8.33 4.55
N LEU A 257 -18.67 -8.52 4.77
CA LEU A 257 -17.75 -8.99 3.74
C LEU A 257 -18.05 -10.43 3.31
N LEU A 258 -18.31 -11.35 4.25
CA LEU A 258 -18.70 -12.72 3.94
C LEU A 258 -20.04 -12.76 3.19
N TRP A 259 -21.00 -11.94 3.61
CA TRP A 259 -22.29 -11.82 2.92
C TRP A 259 -22.10 -11.29 1.49
N TRP A 260 -21.27 -10.26 1.29
CA TRP A 260 -20.96 -9.74 -0.04
C TRP A 260 -20.22 -10.77 -0.91
N ALA A 261 -19.23 -11.47 -0.33
CA ALA A 261 -18.51 -12.56 -1.01
C ALA A 261 -19.45 -13.70 -1.45
N ALA A 262 -20.47 -14.01 -0.64
CA ALA A 262 -21.47 -15.02 -0.97
C ALA A 262 -22.48 -14.54 -2.02
N ALA A 263 -22.93 -13.28 -1.95
CA ALA A 263 -23.93 -12.72 -2.85
C ALA A 263 -23.37 -12.37 -4.23
N ALA A 264 -22.12 -11.87 -4.30
CA ALA A 264 -21.51 -11.39 -5.53
C ALA A 264 -19.98 -11.63 -5.53
N PRO A 265 -19.52 -12.89 -5.59
CA PRO A 265 -18.10 -13.22 -5.50
C PRO A 265 -17.26 -12.55 -6.60
N ALA A 266 -17.78 -12.46 -7.83
CA ALA A 266 -17.10 -11.83 -8.95
C ALA A 266 -16.84 -10.32 -8.71
N ASN A 267 -17.85 -9.59 -8.24
CA ASN A 267 -17.73 -8.16 -7.95
C ASN A 267 -16.71 -7.89 -6.84
N LEU A 268 -16.68 -8.73 -5.80
CA LEU A 268 -15.70 -8.59 -4.72
C LEU A 268 -14.26 -8.86 -5.22
N LEU A 269 -14.08 -9.81 -6.14
CA LEU A 269 -12.78 -10.11 -6.73
C LEU A 269 -12.26 -8.96 -7.61
N GLN A 270 -13.15 -8.21 -8.25
CA GLN A 270 -12.82 -7.10 -9.14
C GLN A 270 -12.57 -5.78 -8.40
N THR A 271 -13.27 -5.55 -7.28
CA THR A 271 -13.20 -4.28 -6.55
C THR A 271 -11.88 -4.02 -5.83
N LEU A 272 -11.05 -5.06 -5.62
CA LEU A 272 -9.78 -4.91 -4.91
C LEU A 272 -8.58 -5.08 -5.84
N PRO A 273 -7.82 -4.00 -6.10
CA PRO A 273 -6.57 -4.10 -6.84
C PRO A 273 -5.60 -5.00 -6.06
N LEU A 274 -5.17 -6.08 -6.72
CA LEU A 274 -4.40 -7.16 -6.10
C LEU A 274 -2.89 -6.83 -6.00
N SER A 275 -2.51 -5.60 -5.66
CA SER A 275 -1.07 -5.33 -5.53
C SER A 275 -0.56 -5.84 -4.18
N ALA A 276 0.54 -6.60 -4.20
CA ALA A 276 1.25 -6.98 -2.96
C ALA A 276 1.64 -5.75 -2.13
N ALA A 277 1.78 -4.58 -2.78
CA ALA A 277 2.00 -3.30 -2.14
C ALA A 277 0.84 -2.89 -1.20
N TRP A 278 -0.42 -3.16 -1.56
CA TRP A 278 -1.56 -2.89 -0.66
C TRP A 278 -1.52 -3.74 0.60
N LEU A 279 -1.13 -5.02 0.48
CA LEU A 279 -1.03 -5.91 1.63
C LEU A 279 0.10 -5.46 2.55
N ALA A 280 1.25 -5.11 1.96
CA ALA A 280 2.38 -4.58 2.70
C ALA A 280 2.03 -3.25 3.40
N LEU A 281 1.35 -2.33 2.71
CA LEU A 281 0.88 -1.07 3.29
C LEU A 281 -0.09 -1.31 4.45
N ALA A 282 -1.09 -2.17 4.27
CA ALA A 282 -2.04 -2.52 5.33
C ALA A 282 -1.34 -3.17 6.54
N THR A 283 -0.36 -4.04 6.29
CA THR A 283 0.46 -4.67 7.33
C THR A 283 1.28 -3.64 8.11
N VAL A 284 1.96 -2.74 7.42
CA VAL A 284 2.74 -1.66 8.04
C VAL A 284 1.84 -0.74 8.87
N LEU A 285 0.68 -0.35 8.34
CA LEU A 285 -0.27 0.48 9.07
C LEU A 285 -0.81 -0.22 10.32
N LEU A 286 -1.13 -1.52 10.24
CA LEU A 286 -1.57 -2.28 11.41
C LEU A 286 -0.47 -2.37 12.47
N LEU A 287 0.77 -2.68 12.07
CA LEU A 287 1.91 -2.77 12.98
C LEU A 287 2.18 -1.41 13.66
N LEU A 288 2.07 -0.32 12.90
CA LEU A 288 2.24 1.03 13.43
C LEU A 288 1.13 1.39 14.42
N LEU A 289 -0.13 1.08 14.10
CA LEU A 289 -1.27 1.30 15.00
C LEU A 289 -1.18 0.42 16.27
N LEU A 290 -0.72 -0.84 16.15
CA LEU A 290 -0.45 -1.72 17.28
C LEU A 290 0.64 -1.14 18.18
N ALA A 291 1.73 -0.65 17.60
CA ALA A 291 2.83 -0.01 18.34
C ALA A 291 2.37 1.27 19.05
N VAL A 292 1.55 2.09 18.38
CA VAL A 292 0.94 3.29 18.97
C VAL A 292 0.01 2.92 20.12
N SER A 293 -0.88 1.94 19.92
CA SER A 293 -1.80 1.45 20.95
C SER A 293 -1.05 0.92 22.18
N ALA A 294 -0.02 0.08 21.97
CA ALA A 294 0.83 -0.43 23.03
C ALA A 294 1.55 0.70 23.78
N SER A 295 2.04 1.72 23.06
CA SER A 295 2.69 2.89 23.67
C SER A 295 1.73 3.69 24.56
N PHE A 296 0.47 3.87 24.14
CA PHE A 296 -0.55 4.51 24.96
C PHE A 296 -0.90 3.69 26.20
N THR A 297 -1.03 2.37 26.09
CA THR A 297 -1.35 1.51 27.24
C THR A 297 -0.24 1.50 28.28
N VAL A 298 1.02 1.39 27.84
CA VAL A 298 2.20 1.45 28.72
C VAL A 298 2.27 2.81 29.41
N SER A 299 2.07 3.91 28.67
CA SER A 299 2.08 5.26 29.25
C SER A 299 0.95 5.50 30.25
N ALA A 300 -0.23 4.89 30.06
CA ALA A 300 -1.37 5.05 30.95
C ALA A 300 -1.19 4.34 32.30
N HIS A 301 -0.40 3.27 32.34
CA HIS A 301 -0.20 2.47 33.56
C HIS A 301 1.07 2.85 34.35
N GLY A 302 1.78 3.90 33.91
CA GLY A 302 3.02 4.34 34.59
C GLY A 302 4.15 3.32 34.54
N TYR A 303 4.07 2.30 33.66
CA TYR A 303 5.18 1.40 33.46
C TYR A 303 6.32 2.16 32.76
N PRO A 304 7.58 1.97 33.20
CA PRO A 304 8.72 2.45 32.44
C PRO A 304 8.60 1.88 31.03
N THR A 305 8.67 2.75 30.04
CA THR A 305 8.61 2.33 28.64
C THR A 305 9.83 1.45 28.34
N PRO A 306 9.80 0.55 27.33
CA PRO A 306 11.00 -0.17 26.90
C PRO A 306 12.16 0.78 26.48
N LEU A 307 11.89 2.08 26.31
CA LEU A 307 12.89 3.14 26.16
C LEU A 307 13.63 3.52 27.47
N ASP A 308 13.09 3.16 28.64
CA ASP A 308 13.69 3.39 29.95
C ASP A 308 14.59 2.22 30.41
N MET A 309 14.60 1.11 29.68
CA MET A 309 15.57 0.02 29.88
C MET A 309 16.86 0.39 29.13
N GLY A 310 17.89 0.80 29.87
CA GLY A 310 19.18 1.26 29.34
C GLY A 310 19.80 0.30 28.30
N LEU A 311 20.68 0.85 27.44
CA LEU A 311 21.56 0.27 26.41
C LEU A 311 20.97 -0.66 25.31
N PRO A 312 20.32 -1.83 25.54
CA PRO A 312 19.62 -2.59 24.49
C PRO A 312 18.48 -1.87 23.74
N GLY A 313 17.87 -0.81 24.28
CA GLY A 313 16.60 -0.27 23.75
C GLY A 313 16.64 0.28 22.32
N MET A 314 17.81 0.68 21.80
CA MET A 314 17.96 1.26 20.45
C MET A 314 18.69 0.34 19.47
N VAL A 315 19.63 -0.48 19.95
CA VAL A 315 20.40 -1.41 19.09
C VAL A 315 19.46 -2.45 18.50
N VAL A 316 18.60 -3.06 19.33
CA VAL A 316 17.67 -4.11 18.90
C VAL A 316 16.74 -3.62 17.78
N PRO A 317 15.99 -2.51 17.92
CA PRO A 317 15.10 -2.07 16.84
C PRO A 317 15.86 -1.68 15.57
N SER A 318 17.07 -1.10 15.67
CA SER A 318 17.89 -0.79 14.49
C SER A 318 18.37 -2.06 13.77
N VAL A 319 18.81 -3.08 14.51
CA VAL A 319 19.24 -4.36 13.95
C VAL A 319 18.05 -5.11 13.34
N VAL A 320 16.90 -5.13 14.01
CA VAL A 320 15.67 -5.73 13.47
C VAL A 320 15.24 -5.02 12.19
N LEU A 321 15.26 -3.68 12.17
CA LEU A 321 14.91 -2.91 10.98
C LEU A 321 15.90 -3.18 9.83
N LEU A 322 17.20 -3.28 10.13
CA LEU A 322 18.22 -3.64 9.15
C LEU A 322 17.98 -5.06 8.60
N LEU A 323 17.66 -6.02 9.46
CA LEU A 323 17.35 -7.40 9.07
C LEU A 323 16.11 -7.44 8.15
N VAL A 324 15.03 -6.76 8.53
CA VAL A 324 13.82 -6.64 7.71
C VAL A 324 14.15 -6.01 6.36
N ALA A 325 14.93 -4.93 6.33
CA ALA A 325 15.31 -4.27 5.08
C ALA A 325 16.12 -5.19 4.15
N ASN A 326 17.04 -6.00 4.70
CA ASN A 326 17.79 -7.00 3.93
C ASN A 326 16.91 -8.17 3.46
N LEU A 327 15.95 -8.64 4.28
CA LEU A 327 14.99 -9.67 3.86
C LEU A 327 14.08 -9.20 2.73
N LEU A 328 13.73 -7.91 2.71
CA LEU A 328 12.94 -7.33 1.63
C LEU A 328 13.70 -7.28 0.29
N LEU A 329 15.03 -7.39 0.29
CA LEU A 329 15.84 -7.45 -0.94
C LEU A 329 15.87 -8.83 -1.62
N LEU A 330 15.28 -9.86 -0.99
CA LEU A 330 15.28 -11.22 -1.55
C LEU A 330 14.65 -11.26 -2.96
N PRO A 331 15.26 -11.97 -3.92
CA PRO A 331 14.85 -11.94 -5.33
C PRO A 331 13.46 -12.54 -5.59
N ALA A 332 12.95 -13.36 -4.66
CA ALA A 332 11.62 -13.95 -4.75
C ALA A 332 10.48 -12.95 -4.44
N LEU A 333 10.80 -11.76 -3.93
CA LEU A 333 9.81 -10.74 -3.60
C LEU A 333 9.49 -9.85 -4.81
N PRO A 334 8.25 -9.32 -4.90
CA PRO A 334 7.87 -8.31 -5.87
C PRO A 334 8.85 -7.12 -5.87
N LEU A 335 9.08 -6.55 -7.06
CA LEU A 335 10.09 -5.51 -7.27
C LEU A 335 9.79 -4.26 -6.44
N GLU A 336 8.53 -3.96 -6.16
CA GLU A 336 8.11 -2.84 -5.30
C GLU A 336 8.58 -3.02 -3.85
N LEU A 337 8.45 -4.24 -3.32
CA LEU A 337 8.93 -4.56 -1.96
C LEU A 337 10.45 -4.52 -1.89
N ARG A 338 11.12 -5.02 -2.94
CA ARG A 338 12.58 -4.94 -3.08
C ARG A 338 13.05 -3.49 -3.14
N GLY A 339 12.35 -2.64 -3.88
CA GLY A 339 12.63 -1.20 -3.91
C GLY A 339 12.46 -0.52 -2.56
N GLY A 340 11.40 -0.86 -1.82
CA GLY A 340 11.21 -0.41 -0.44
C GLY A 340 12.34 -0.87 0.49
N GLY A 341 12.74 -2.14 0.39
CA GLY A 341 13.88 -2.70 1.11
C GLY A 341 15.19 -1.97 0.80
N ALA A 342 15.46 -1.71 -0.48
CA ALA A 342 16.65 -0.98 -0.93
C ALA A 342 16.72 0.43 -0.33
N LEU A 343 15.61 1.15 -0.34
CA LEU A 343 15.53 2.49 0.25
C LEU A 343 15.73 2.46 1.76
N LEU A 344 15.16 1.47 2.46
CA LEU A 344 15.39 1.30 3.90
C LEU A 344 16.87 1.04 4.20
N VAL A 345 17.53 0.14 3.46
CA VAL A 345 18.97 -0.13 3.60
C VAL A 345 19.81 1.13 3.38
N LEU A 346 19.47 1.92 2.37
CA LEU A 346 20.19 3.16 2.06
C LEU A 346 19.97 4.26 3.12
N ALA A 347 18.73 4.44 3.57
CA ALA A 347 18.37 5.50 4.52
C ALA A 347 18.82 5.27 5.96
N LEU A 348 18.76 4.02 6.42
CA LEU A 348 19.01 3.67 7.80
C LEU A 348 20.37 4.17 8.34
N PRO A 349 21.52 3.99 7.66
CA PRO A 349 22.79 4.51 8.15
C PRO A 349 22.76 6.04 8.32
N GLY A 350 22.14 6.76 7.39
CA GLY A 350 22.02 8.22 7.44
C GLY A 350 21.17 8.70 8.62
N ALA A 351 20.04 8.02 8.86
CA ALA A 351 19.18 8.29 10.01
C ALA A 351 19.90 8.04 11.34
N LEU A 352 20.65 6.95 11.44
CA LEU A 352 21.39 6.60 12.66
C LEU A 352 22.57 7.55 12.93
N VAL A 353 23.30 7.96 11.88
CA VAL A 353 24.37 8.97 12.00
C VAL A 353 23.80 10.30 12.51
N ALA A 354 22.74 10.81 11.89
CA ALA A 354 22.11 12.05 12.32
C ALA A 354 21.61 11.95 13.77
N ARG A 355 20.95 10.85 14.12
CA ARG A 355 20.49 10.63 15.50
C ARG A 355 21.64 10.62 16.49
N ARG A 356 22.79 10.04 16.15
CA ARG A 356 23.99 10.01 16.99
C ARG A 356 24.62 11.39 17.15
N LEU A 357 24.68 12.20 16.08
CA LEU A 357 25.30 13.53 16.11
C LEU A 357 24.48 14.54 16.93
N PHE A 358 23.16 14.37 16.99
CA PHE A 358 22.25 15.35 17.61
C PHE A 358 21.49 14.80 18.83
N VAL A 359 22.12 13.90 19.61
CA VAL A 359 21.48 13.24 20.76
C VAL A 359 21.01 14.22 21.85
N SER A 360 21.84 15.21 22.18
CA SER A 360 21.71 16.06 23.38
C SER A 360 20.76 17.24 23.23
N ASP A 361 20.72 17.86 22.04
CA ASP A 361 20.26 19.25 21.93
C ASP A 361 18.95 19.44 21.17
N THR A 362 18.23 18.35 20.89
CA THR A 362 17.09 18.40 19.97
C THR A 362 15.83 17.72 20.50
N THR A 363 14.70 18.38 20.26
CA THR A 363 13.37 17.83 20.52
C THR A 363 13.15 16.54 19.69
N PRO A 364 12.24 15.63 20.08
CA PRO A 364 11.99 14.40 19.31
C PRO A 364 11.63 14.64 17.84
N LEU A 365 10.94 15.75 17.55
CA LEU A 365 10.54 16.11 16.19
C LEU A 365 11.73 16.64 15.37
N GLU A 366 12.58 17.47 15.97
CA GLU A 366 13.85 17.88 15.36
C GLU A 366 14.75 16.66 15.09
N ARG A 367 14.81 15.70 16.02
CA ARG A 367 15.55 14.44 15.82
C ARG A 367 15.01 13.64 14.65
N LEU A 368 13.69 13.50 14.55
CA LEU A 368 13.07 12.82 13.41
C LEU A 368 13.41 13.54 12.10
N PHE A 369 13.27 14.86 12.08
CA PHE A 369 13.59 15.68 10.92
C PHE A 369 15.07 15.53 10.51
N LEU A 370 16.00 15.67 11.44
CA LEU A 370 17.44 15.50 11.19
C LEU A 370 17.77 14.08 10.75
N SER A 371 17.08 13.07 11.30
CA SER A 371 17.23 11.68 10.87
C SER A 371 16.78 11.48 9.41
N LEU A 372 15.67 12.10 9.02
CA LEU A 372 15.22 12.06 7.62
C LEU A 372 16.17 12.81 6.68
N CYS A 373 16.74 13.95 7.11
CA CYS A 373 17.78 14.64 6.37
C CYS A 373 19.01 13.76 6.19
N GLY A 374 19.48 13.11 7.26
CA GLY A 374 20.60 12.18 7.21
C GLY A 374 20.33 11.01 6.25
N ALA A 375 19.12 10.44 6.30
CA ALA A 375 18.67 9.36 5.41
C ALA A 375 18.71 9.73 3.92
N ILE A 376 18.50 11.00 3.57
CA ILE A 376 18.56 11.46 2.17
C ILE A 376 19.98 11.86 1.77
N THR A 377 20.76 12.46 2.69
CA THR A 377 22.09 13.02 2.36
C THR A 377 23.19 11.96 2.35
N LEU A 378 23.15 10.97 3.25
CA LEU A 378 24.22 9.98 3.34
C LEU A 378 24.32 9.05 2.11
N PRO A 379 23.22 8.50 1.55
CA PRO A 379 23.32 7.58 0.42
C PRO A 379 24.03 8.18 -0.81
N PRO A 380 23.71 9.41 -1.26
CA PRO A 380 24.44 10.06 -2.35
C PRO A 380 25.92 10.27 -2.06
N LEU A 381 26.28 10.68 -0.83
CA LEU A 381 27.68 10.84 -0.45
C LEU A 381 28.43 9.50 -0.45
N LEU A 382 27.79 8.45 0.04
CA LEU A 382 28.35 7.10 0.03
C LEU A 382 28.52 6.58 -1.39
N LEU A 383 27.51 6.73 -2.25
CA LEU A 383 27.59 6.34 -3.65
C LEU A 383 28.64 7.12 -4.42
N LEU A 384 28.78 8.43 -4.16
CA LEU A 384 29.84 9.25 -4.73
C LEU A 384 31.22 8.76 -4.29
N ALA A 385 31.38 8.39 -3.01
CA ALA A 385 32.63 7.83 -2.50
C ALA A 385 32.94 6.45 -3.12
N LEU A 386 31.93 5.60 -3.30
CA LEU A 386 32.09 4.29 -3.95
C LEU A 386 32.38 4.42 -5.45
N HIS A 387 31.81 5.43 -6.11
CA HIS A 387 32.06 5.72 -7.52
C HIS A 387 33.48 6.22 -7.80
N ALA A 388 34.21 6.69 -6.78
CA ALA A 388 35.64 6.99 -6.93
C ALA A 388 36.51 5.74 -7.14
N LEU A 389 35.95 4.54 -6.93
CA LEU A 389 36.61 3.28 -7.25
C LEU A 389 36.42 2.97 -8.74
N PRO A 390 37.48 2.53 -9.46
CA PRO A 390 37.37 2.25 -10.88
C PRO A 390 36.40 1.11 -11.17
N GLY A 391 35.52 1.31 -12.16
CA GLY A 391 34.57 0.32 -12.65
C GLY A 391 33.16 0.44 -12.06
N GLY A 392 32.27 -0.48 -12.45
CA GLY A 392 30.89 -0.49 -11.97
C GLY A 392 30.80 -0.82 -10.48
N ILE A 393 29.89 -0.16 -9.76
CA ILE A 393 29.68 -0.38 -8.32
C ILE A 393 28.92 -1.70 -8.13
N PRO A 394 29.54 -2.76 -7.58
CA PRO A 394 28.83 -4.00 -7.38
C PRO A 394 27.83 -3.86 -6.21
N TRP A 395 26.65 -4.46 -6.38
CA TRP A 395 25.55 -4.36 -5.40
C TRP A 395 25.95 -4.78 -3.98
N TRP A 396 26.80 -5.80 -3.84
CA TRP A 396 27.23 -6.32 -2.55
C TRP A 396 28.12 -5.33 -1.79
N LEU A 397 28.90 -4.49 -2.49
CA LEU A 397 29.78 -3.51 -1.86
C LEU A 397 28.96 -2.38 -1.24
N LEU A 398 27.97 -1.87 -1.98
CA LEU A 398 27.03 -0.88 -1.48
C LEU A 398 26.26 -1.41 -0.26
N LEU A 399 25.75 -2.65 -0.35
CA LEU A 399 25.05 -3.31 0.75
C LEU A 399 25.93 -3.46 2.00
N LEU A 400 27.17 -3.93 1.81
CA LEU A 400 28.14 -4.09 2.90
C LEU A 400 28.44 -2.76 3.59
N CYS A 401 28.70 -1.69 2.83
CA CYS A 401 28.96 -0.36 3.39
C CYS A 401 27.76 0.19 4.17
N CYS A 402 26.55 0.10 3.62
CA CYS A 402 25.33 0.53 4.31
C CYS A 402 25.12 -0.23 5.63
N ASN A 403 25.21 -1.57 5.59
CA ASN A 403 25.05 -2.41 6.76
C ASN A 403 26.14 -2.12 7.82
N ALA A 404 27.40 -1.98 7.41
CA ALA A 404 28.52 -1.70 8.32
C ALA A 404 28.35 -0.35 9.03
N ILE A 405 28.00 0.72 8.29
CA ILE A 405 27.77 2.05 8.88
C ILE A 405 26.57 2.01 9.83
N ALA A 406 25.47 1.36 9.45
CA ALA A 406 24.28 1.24 10.28
C ALA A 406 24.58 0.48 11.59
N LEU A 407 25.27 -0.66 11.52
CA LEU A 407 25.66 -1.45 12.69
C LEU A 407 26.64 -0.68 13.58
N LEU A 408 27.65 -0.03 13.00
CA LEU A 408 28.60 0.79 13.75
C LEU A 408 27.89 1.93 14.49
N CYS A 409 26.93 2.59 13.85
CA CYS A 409 26.19 3.69 14.46
C CYS A 409 25.19 3.20 15.52
N ALA A 410 24.54 2.06 15.29
CA ALA A 410 23.67 1.44 16.29
C ALA A 410 24.47 1.01 17.52
N TRP A 411 25.61 0.33 17.33
CA TRP A 411 26.47 -0.18 18.40
C TRP A 411 27.04 0.93 19.28
N ASN A 412 27.41 2.05 18.68
CA ASN A 412 28.03 3.19 19.38
C ASN A 412 27.02 4.29 19.75
N MET A 413 25.72 4.01 19.73
CA MET A 413 24.72 5.00 20.08
C MET A 413 24.77 5.21 21.60
N PRO A 414 25.06 6.43 22.09
CA PRO A 414 25.12 6.68 23.53
C PRO A 414 23.74 6.42 24.13
N ALA A 415 23.72 5.86 25.34
CA ALA A 415 22.50 5.75 26.12
C ALA A 415 21.92 7.16 26.29
N VAL A 416 20.76 7.40 25.69
CA VAL A 416 20.10 8.69 25.81
C VAL A 416 19.56 8.76 27.23
N PRO A 417 20.01 9.70 28.08
CA PRO A 417 19.41 9.87 29.39
C PRO A 417 17.92 10.11 29.21
N ALA A 418 17.09 9.46 30.03
CA ALA A 418 15.64 9.61 29.97
C ALA A 418 15.34 11.11 29.99
N PRO A 419 14.65 11.66 28.97
CA PRO A 419 14.38 13.08 28.92
C PRO A 419 13.60 13.46 30.19
N ALA A 420 14.01 14.53 30.86
CA ALA A 420 13.24 15.08 31.97
C ALA A 420 11.79 15.22 31.51
N MET A 421 10.85 14.62 32.25
CA MET A 421 9.44 14.52 31.83
C MET A 421 8.86 15.92 31.59
N VAL A 422 8.82 16.35 30.34
CA VAL A 422 8.06 17.54 29.94
C VAL A 422 6.58 17.14 29.91
N PRO A 423 5.66 17.89 30.55
CA PRO A 423 4.25 17.55 30.57
C PRO A 423 3.69 17.39 29.13
N ARG A 424 3.32 16.16 28.76
CA ARG A 424 2.89 15.75 27.40
C ARG A 424 1.55 16.33 26.94
N SER A 425 0.80 17.04 27.79
CA SER A 425 -0.66 17.22 27.62
C SER A 425 -1.09 18.18 26.50
N ARG A 426 -0.22 19.05 25.96
CA ARG A 426 -0.62 20.01 24.90
C ARG A 426 -0.14 19.68 23.48
N ILE A 427 0.84 18.78 23.32
CA ILE A 427 1.51 18.55 22.02
C ILE A 427 0.87 17.37 21.25
N ALA A 428 0.17 16.47 21.95
CA ALA A 428 -0.41 15.25 21.39
C ALA A 428 -1.36 15.44 20.19
N PRO A 429 -2.36 16.36 20.20
CA PRO A 429 -3.30 16.46 19.08
C PRO A 429 -2.66 17.05 17.82
N GLN A 430 -1.69 17.96 17.96
CA GLN A 430 -0.96 18.55 16.84
C GLN A 430 -0.05 17.51 16.16
N LEU A 431 0.64 16.69 16.96
CA LEU A 431 1.43 15.58 16.44
C LEU A 431 0.58 14.54 15.72
N PHE A 432 -0.60 14.23 16.25
CA PHE A 432 -1.54 13.31 15.61
C PHE A 432 -2.02 13.85 14.26
N LEU A 433 -2.49 15.10 14.21
CA LEU A 433 -2.92 15.73 12.97
C LEU A 433 -1.78 15.80 11.94
N LEU A 434 -0.56 16.09 12.39
CA LEU A 434 0.63 16.10 11.54
C LEU A 434 0.94 14.70 10.99
N ALA A 435 0.96 13.68 11.86
CA ALA A 435 1.18 12.31 11.44
C ALA A 435 0.11 11.89 10.42
N MET A 436 -1.15 12.25 10.65
CA MET A 436 -2.24 12.00 9.71
C MET A 436 -2.01 12.67 8.36
N VAL A 437 -1.63 13.96 8.33
CA VAL A 437 -1.35 14.69 7.07
C VAL A 437 -0.16 14.08 6.33
N ILE A 438 0.91 13.70 7.04
CA ILE A 438 2.07 13.04 6.43
C ILE A 438 1.67 11.67 5.87
N VAL A 439 0.94 10.86 6.64
CA VAL A 439 0.49 9.53 6.23
C VAL A 439 -0.44 9.61 5.03
N LEU A 440 -1.43 10.51 5.05
CA LEU A 440 -2.34 10.72 3.92
C LEU A 440 -1.59 11.25 2.69
N GLY A 441 -0.73 12.26 2.86
CA GLY A 441 0.05 12.83 1.76
C GLY A 441 1.02 11.85 1.13
N CYS A 442 1.73 11.06 1.95
CA CYS A 442 2.58 9.98 1.47
C CYS A 442 1.75 8.86 0.83
N GLY A 443 0.63 8.48 1.44
CA GLY A 443 -0.28 7.45 0.94
C GLY A 443 -0.80 7.78 -0.45
N PHE A 444 -1.43 8.95 -0.61
CA PHE A 444 -1.91 9.39 -1.92
C PHE A 444 -0.79 9.44 -2.95
N ARG A 445 0.38 10.00 -2.62
CA ARG A 445 1.48 10.01 -3.59
C ARG A 445 1.98 8.61 -3.95
N LEU A 446 2.17 7.72 -2.98
CA LEU A 446 2.67 6.36 -3.23
C LEU A 446 1.75 5.55 -4.15
N LEU A 447 0.44 5.79 -4.10
CA LEU A 447 -0.55 5.11 -4.94
C LEU A 447 -0.45 5.53 -6.42
N PHE A 448 -0.11 6.78 -6.68
CA PHE A 448 -0.03 7.33 -8.05
C PHE A 448 1.40 7.38 -8.60
N LEU A 449 2.39 6.84 -7.88
CA LEU A 449 3.79 6.92 -8.32
C LEU A 449 4.06 6.09 -9.58
N GLY A 450 3.35 4.97 -9.76
CA GLY A 450 3.57 4.04 -10.87
C GLY A 450 2.61 4.19 -12.06
N SER A 451 1.66 5.13 -12.02
CA SER A 451 0.57 5.19 -13.02
C SER A 451 0.92 5.95 -14.30
N ALA A 452 2.04 6.66 -14.34
CA ALA A 452 2.47 7.43 -15.51
C ALA A 452 3.79 6.89 -16.05
N GLU A 453 3.90 6.76 -17.37
CA GLU A 453 5.17 6.47 -18.06
C GLU A 453 6.25 7.50 -17.70
N PHE A 454 7.51 7.11 -17.87
CA PHE A 454 8.63 8.00 -17.60
C PHE A 454 8.59 9.25 -18.47
N GLN A 455 8.62 10.42 -17.84
CA GLN A 455 8.78 11.67 -18.57
C GLN A 455 10.25 11.91 -18.91
N GLY A 456 10.52 12.67 -19.98
CA GLY A 456 11.87 12.81 -20.53
C GLY A 456 12.92 13.36 -19.56
N ASP A 457 12.50 14.12 -18.55
CA ASP A 457 13.36 14.63 -17.48
C ASP A 457 13.62 13.61 -16.36
N GLU A 458 12.78 12.58 -16.22
CA GLU A 458 12.93 11.45 -15.29
C GLU A 458 13.86 10.37 -15.85
N VAL A 459 13.84 10.14 -17.16
CA VAL A 459 14.70 9.14 -17.84
C VAL A 459 16.19 9.49 -17.69
N ARG A 460 16.53 10.78 -17.74
CA ARG A 460 17.94 11.22 -17.68
C ARG A 460 18.68 10.78 -16.41
N PRO A 461 18.18 11.05 -15.18
CA PRO A 461 18.78 10.51 -13.96
C PRO A 461 18.91 8.98 -13.97
N LEU A 462 17.97 8.26 -14.59
CA LEU A 462 17.98 6.80 -14.69
C LEU A 462 19.07 6.27 -15.62
N LEU A 463 19.30 6.93 -16.75
CA LEU A 463 20.39 6.58 -17.66
C LEU A 463 21.76 6.80 -16.99
N VAL A 464 21.92 7.88 -16.23
CA VAL A 464 23.14 8.14 -15.45
C VAL A 464 23.31 7.08 -14.35
N ALA A 465 22.25 6.77 -13.61
CA ALA A 465 22.25 5.72 -12.60
C ALA A 465 22.62 4.35 -13.19
N ARG A 466 22.13 4.03 -14.39
CA ARG A 466 22.52 2.84 -15.14
C ARG A 466 23.99 2.89 -15.54
N GLY A 467 24.49 4.03 -16.01
CA GLY A 467 25.92 4.24 -16.30
C GLY A 467 26.81 3.89 -15.12
N MET A 468 26.47 4.38 -13.93
CA MET A 468 27.20 4.07 -12.69
C MET A 468 27.25 2.58 -12.36
N LEU A 469 26.15 1.84 -12.63
CA LEU A 469 26.11 0.40 -12.43
C LEU A 469 27.12 -0.33 -13.33
N TYR A 470 27.38 0.20 -14.54
CA TYR A 470 28.32 -0.37 -15.51
C TYR A 470 29.73 0.26 -15.46
N GLY A 471 29.96 1.28 -14.64
CA GLY A 471 31.26 1.96 -14.54
C GLY A 471 31.52 2.98 -15.64
N ASP A 472 30.46 3.59 -16.17
CA ASP A 472 30.56 4.71 -17.11
C ASP A 472 30.66 6.03 -16.34
N ASP A 473 31.89 6.35 -15.94
CA ASP A 473 32.21 7.47 -15.04
C ASP A 473 32.00 8.85 -15.70
N GLU A 474 32.02 8.92 -17.04
CA GLU A 474 31.87 10.17 -17.78
C GLU A 474 30.44 10.73 -17.68
N LEU A 475 29.43 9.86 -17.54
CA LEU A 475 28.02 10.26 -17.49
C LEU A 475 27.66 11.12 -16.27
N LEU A 476 28.38 10.97 -15.14
CA LEU A 476 28.17 11.82 -13.97
C LEU A 476 28.76 13.22 -14.16
N LEU A 477 29.86 13.35 -14.91
CA LEU A 477 30.56 14.62 -15.15
C LEU A 477 29.90 15.45 -16.26
N LEU A 478 29.21 14.81 -17.19
CA LEU A 478 28.53 15.47 -18.32
C LEU A 478 27.23 16.18 -17.94
N ARG A 479 26.73 16.02 -16.70
CA ARG A 479 25.43 16.55 -16.28
C ARG A 479 25.56 17.97 -15.73
N THR A 480 24.74 18.88 -16.26
CA THR A 480 24.65 20.28 -15.77
C THR A 480 23.94 20.41 -14.42
N LYS A 481 23.14 19.41 -14.03
CA LYS A 481 22.48 19.33 -12.72
C LYS A 481 23.34 18.54 -11.74
N GLY A 482 23.32 18.94 -10.47
CA GLY A 482 24.05 18.25 -9.40
C GLY A 482 23.79 16.74 -9.36
N PRO A 483 24.79 15.94 -8.96
CA PRO A 483 24.75 14.48 -9.09
C PRO A 483 23.76 13.82 -8.13
N VAL A 484 23.32 14.52 -7.08
CA VAL A 484 22.47 14.00 -6.01
C VAL A 484 21.19 13.35 -6.54
N GLU A 485 20.55 13.94 -7.57
CA GLU A 485 19.32 13.36 -8.13
C GLU A 485 19.56 11.99 -8.78
N SER A 486 20.62 11.86 -9.57
CA SER A 486 20.99 10.60 -10.22
C SER A 486 21.44 9.57 -9.19
N LEU A 487 22.22 10.01 -8.19
CA LEU A 487 22.72 9.15 -7.11
C LEU A 487 21.60 8.59 -6.24
N LEU A 488 20.57 9.38 -5.94
CA LEU A 488 19.41 8.93 -5.17
C LEU A 488 18.65 7.78 -5.87
N SER A 489 18.56 7.82 -7.20
CA SER A 489 17.95 6.73 -8.00
C SER A 489 18.93 5.58 -8.24
N ALA A 490 20.24 5.84 -8.30
CA ALA A 490 21.26 4.81 -8.50
C ALA A 490 21.30 3.77 -7.39
N GLY A 491 21.14 4.18 -6.13
CA GLY A 491 21.16 3.25 -4.99
C GLY A 491 20.16 2.09 -5.12
N PRO A 492 18.84 2.35 -5.25
CA PRO A 492 17.85 1.30 -5.45
C PRO A 492 18.09 0.45 -6.69
N LEU A 493 18.51 1.06 -7.81
CA LEU A 493 18.84 0.34 -9.04
C LEU A 493 20.01 -0.62 -8.83
N ILE A 494 21.08 -0.18 -8.16
CA ILE A 494 22.26 -1.00 -7.88
C ILE A 494 21.89 -2.17 -6.96
N LEU A 495 21.11 -1.92 -5.89
CA LEU A 495 20.74 -2.97 -4.94
C LEU A 495 19.78 -4.02 -5.50
N THR A 496 18.91 -3.65 -6.44
CA THR A 496 17.87 -4.55 -6.97
C THR A 496 18.17 -5.04 -8.39
N MET A 497 19.13 -4.44 -9.08
CA MET A 497 19.49 -4.66 -10.49
C MET A 497 18.33 -4.41 -11.48
N GLN A 498 17.23 -3.82 -11.00
CA GLN A 498 15.99 -3.58 -11.74
C GLN A 498 15.38 -2.25 -11.26
N MET A 499 14.52 -1.62 -12.05
CA MET A 499 13.84 -0.39 -11.63
C MET A 499 12.47 -0.31 -12.27
N THR A 500 11.46 0.02 -11.47
CA THR A 500 10.14 0.46 -11.94
C THR A 500 10.03 1.98 -11.85
N GLU A 501 9.00 2.54 -12.49
CA GLU A 501 8.58 3.94 -12.37
C GLU A 501 8.37 4.31 -10.89
N TRP A 502 7.74 3.41 -10.15
CA TRP A 502 7.50 3.56 -8.72
C TRP A 502 8.82 3.69 -7.93
N MET A 503 9.80 2.83 -8.20
CA MET A 503 11.11 2.90 -7.52
C MET A 503 11.90 4.15 -7.89
N ALA A 504 11.89 4.51 -9.17
CA ALA A 504 12.60 5.68 -9.69
C ALA A 504 12.12 7.00 -9.07
N ARG A 505 10.82 7.11 -8.82
CA ARG A 505 10.19 8.32 -8.25
C ARG A 505 10.19 8.35 -6.72
N LEU A 506 10.42 7.23 -6.05
CA LEU A 506 10.33 7.17 -4.58
C LEU A 506 11.30 8.12 -3.85
N PRO A 507 12.55 8.31 -4.30
CA PRO A 507 13.44 9.29 -3.69
C PRO A 507 12.94 10.75 -3.78
N SER A 508 12.18 11.11 -4.83
CA SER A 508 11.59 12.44 -4.94
C SER A 508 10.45 12.64 -3.95
N LEU A 509 9.67 11.58 -3.67
CA LEU A 509 8.65 11.55 -2.63
C LEU A 509 9.24 11.84 -1.25
N TRP A 510 10.35 11.18 -0.90
CA TRP A 510 11.04 11.39 0.38
C TRP A 510 11.56 12.82 0.56
N ARG A 511 12.14 13.42 -0.49
CA ARG A 511 12.54 14.83 -0.45
C ARG A 511 11.35 15.72 -0.10
N GLY A 512 10.20 15.51 -0.73
CA GLY A 512 8.95 16.21 -0.41
C GLY A 512 8.56 16.11 1.06
N SER A 513 8.57 14.89 1.62
CA SER A 513 8.23 14.65 3.04
C SER A 513 9.16 15.38 4.02
N VAL A 514 10.46 15.49 3.68
CA VAL A 514 11.42 16.27 4.47
C VAL A 514 11.11 17.75 4.43
N TYR A 515 10.77 18.32 3.27
CA TYR A 515 10.37 19.73 3.17
C TYR A 515 9.13 20.06 4.03
N TYR A 516 8.11 19.19 4.00
CA TYR A 516 6.92 19.37 4.85
C TYR A 516 7.27 19.32 6.34
N SER A 517 8.14 18.38 6.73
CA SER A 517 8.61 18.24 8.11
C SER A 517 9.42 19.46 8.56
N ALA A 518 10.28 20.02 7.69
CA ALA A 518 11.08 21.21 7.97
C ALA A 518 10.21 22.44 8.23
N ALA A 519 9.26 22.72 7.33
CA ALA A 519 8.38 23.87 7.41
C ALA A 519 7.56 23.86 8.73
N MET A 520 7.17 22.67 9.17
CA MET A 520 6.43 22.46 10.41
C MET A 520 7.30 22.57 11.66
N CYS A 521 8.47 21.94 11.69
CA CYS A 521 9.42 22.01 12.81
C CYS A 521 9.74 23.48 13.14
N TRP A 522 9.91 24.28 12.10
CA TRP A 522 10.13 25.72 12.23
C TRP A 522 8.95 26.47 12.87
N ARG A 523 7.71 26.13 12.50
CA ARG A 523 6.50 26.76 13.04
C ARG A 523 6.25 26.39 14.51
N CYS A 524 6.48 25.14 14.90
CA CYS A 524 6.32 24.68 16.28
C CYS A 524 7.41 25.25 17.22
N GLY A 525 8.68 25.30 16.76
CA GLY A 525 9.78 25.86 17.54
C GLY A 525 9.59 27.36 17.84
N CYS A 526 9.04 28.13 16.89
CA CYS A 526 8.74 29.55 17.12
C CYS A 526 7.63 29.79 18.15
N CYS A 527 6.63 28.90 18.24
CA CYS A 527 5.55 29.02 19.22
C CYS A 527 6.00 28.66 20.65
N ALA A 528 6.93 27.70 20.79
CA ALA A 528 7.42 27.27 22.10
C ALA A 528 8.41 28.27 22.73
N ALA A 529 9.16 29.04 21.92
CA ALA A 529 10.22 29.91 22.41
C ALA A 529 9.76 31.24 23.05
N GLY A 530 8.45 31.53 23.12
CA GLY A 530 7.85 32.64 23.88
C GLY A 530 8.32 34.06 23.56
N SER A 531 9.19 34.22 22.56
CA SER A 531 9.97 35.44 22.32
C SER A 531 9.85 35.81 20.84
N ALA A 532 8.86 36.65 20.51
CA ALA A 532 8.62 37.15 19.16
C ALA A 532 9.86 37.77 18.51
N LYS A 533 10.76 38.36 19.31
CA LYS A 533 12.05 38.91 18.86
C LYS A 533 13.06 37.85 18.38
N ARG A 534 13.02 36.61 18.88
CA ARG A 534 13.88 35.52 18.41
C ARG A 534 13.36 34.90 17.11
N ALA A 535 12.04 34.78 16.98
CA ALA A 535 11.40 34.28 15.75
C ALA A 535 11.67 35.18 14.53
N GLN A 536 11.62 36.51 14.70
CA GLN A 536 11.92 37.46 13.62
C GLN A 536 13.39 37.40 13.14
N ARG A 537 14.37 37.24 14.06
CA ARG A 537 15.78 37.10 13.67
C ARG A 537 16.06 35.77 12.97
N GLY A 538 15.41 34.69 13.43
CA GLY A 538 15.47 33.38 12.78
C GLY A 538 14.97 33.43 11.33
N TRP A 539 13.88 34.17 11.07
CA TRP A 539 13.31 34.29 9.71
C TRP A 539 14.25 35.00 8.73
N ALA A 540 14.88 36.10 9.15
CA ALA A 540 15.83 36.83 8.31
C ALA A 540 17.11 36.03 8.01
N CYS A 541 17.51 35.12 8.91
CA CYS A 541 18.67 34.26 8.74
C CYS A 541 18.34 33.05 7.83
N TRP A 542 17.21 32.38 8.07
CA TRP A 542 16.79 31.25 7.24
C TRP A 542 16.47 31.69 5.82
N ARG A 543 15.80 32.83 5.59
CA ARG A 543 15.52 33.34 4.23
C ARG A 543 16.79 33.64 3.43
N ARG A 544 17.89 34.00 4.11
CA ARG A 544 19.21 34.16 3.48
C ARG A 544 19.92 32.84 3.22
N GLN A 545 19.73 31.83 4.07
CA GLN A 545 20.35 30.51 3.90
C GLN A 545 19.59 29.61 2.93
N SER A 546 18.26 29.59 2.94
CA SER A 546 17.45 28.78 2.04
C SER A 546 17.60 29.19 0.58
N TRP A 547 17.77 30.49 0.31
CA TRP A 547 18.13 30.98 -1.03
C TRP A 547 19.52 30.52 -1.48
N ARG A 548 20.46 30.30 -0.56
CA ARG A 548 21.79 29.72 -0.89
C ARG A 548 21.72 28.21 -1.10
N TRP A 549 20.92 27.49 -0.32
CA TRP A 549 20.69 26.05 -0.47
C TRP A 549 19.81 25.67 -1.68
N MET A 550 19.05 26.62 -2.24
CA MET A 550 18.29 26.41 -3.48
C MET A 550 19.07 26.83 -4.74
N ALA A 551 20.16 27.59 -4.58
CA ALA A 551 21.06 28.00 -5.65
C ALA A 551 22.27 27.05 -5.82
N CYS A 552 22.38 26.03 -4.97
CA CYS A 552 23.34 24.92 -5.05
C CYS A 552 22.53 23.62 -5.14
#